data_AF-G3E8W8-F1
#
_entry.id   AF-G3E8W8-F1
#
_cell.length_a   1.000
_cell.length_b   1.000
_cell.length_c   1.000
_cell.angle_alpha   90.00
_cell.angle_beta   90.00
_cell.angle_gamma   90.00
#
_symmetry.space_group_name_H-M   'P 1'
#
loop_
_entity.id
_entity.type
_entity.pdbx_description
1 polymer ?
#
loop_
_entity_poly.entity_id
_entity_poly.type
_entity_poly.pdbx_seq_one_letter_code
_entity_poly.pdbx_strand_id
1 'polypeptide(L)' 'KGTTRTDTMFLERQRGITIQAAVTSFQWHRCKVNIVDTP' A
#
# COMPACT_ATOMS: atom_id res chain seq x y z
N LYS A 1 -3.24 21.60 -8.32
CA LYS A 1 -1.97 20.93 -8.71
C LYS A 1 -1.07 20.90 -7.48
N GLY A 2 -0.72 19.71 -7.01
CA GLY A 2 0.10 19.49 -5.81
C GLY A 2 -0.23 18.14 -5.21
N THR A 3 0.47 17.11 -5.67
CA THR A 3 0.25 15.70 -5.37
C THR A 3 0.80 15.36 -3.99
N THR A 4 -0.09 15.17 -3.03
CA THR A 4 0.18 14.59 -1.70
C THR A 4 0.55 13.11 -1.84
N ARG A 5 1.74 12.84 -2.37
CA ARG A 5 2.45 11.57 -2.15
C ARG A 5 3.46 11.73 -1.00
N THR A 6 3.97 12.95 -0.80
CA THR A 6 4.94 13.28 0.24
C THR A 6 4.33 13.35 1.64
N ASP A 7 3.10 13.87 1.80
CA ASP A 7 2.50 14.00 3.14
C ASP A 7 2.19 12.62 3.76
N THR A 8 1.82 11.62 2.96
CA THR A 8 1.59 10.26 3.45
C THR A 8 2.87 9.61 3.98
N MET A 9 3.98 9.67 3.23
CA MET A 9 5.27 9.12 3.70
C MET A 9 5.79 9.81 4.97
N PHE A 10 5.58 11.12 5.11
CA PHE A 10 5.98 11.87 6.31
C PHE A 10 5.14 11.47 7.54
N LEU A 11 3.82 11.37 7.38
CA LEU A 11 2.90 10.92 8.43
C LEU A 11 3.12 9.44 8.84
N GLU A 12 3.34 8.55 7.86
CA GLU A 12 3.70 7.14 8.07
C GLU A 12 4.95 7.04 8.93
N ARG A 13 6.01 7.77 8.56
CA ARG A 13 7.28 7.80 9.30
C ARG A 13 7.14 8.38 10.71
N GLN A 14 6.32 9.41 10.90
CA GLN A 14 6.09 10.01 12.22
C GLN A 14 5.31 9.08 13.16
N ARG A 15 4.40 8.26 12.62
CA ARG A 15 3.55 7.36 13.41
C ARG A 15 4.08 5.93 13.49
N GLY A 16 5.07 5.56 12.69
CA GLY A 16 5.60 4.19 12.61
C GLY A 16 4.61 3.18 12.04
N ILE A 17 3.62 3.64 11.26
CA ILE A 17 2.58 2.80 10.65
C ILE A 17 2.60 2.98 9.13
N THR A 18 2.19 1.94 8.41
CA THR A 18 1.81 2.07 7.00
C THR A 18 0.45 2.79 6.95
N ILE A 19 0.24 3.72 6.02
CA ILE A 19 -1.04 4.44 5.81
C ILE A 19 -1.58 4.09 4.42
N GLN A 20 -0.70 3.77 3.47
CA GLN A 20 -1.09 3.30 2.14
C GLN A 20 -1.29 1.78 2.10
N ALA A 21 -2.46 1.36 1.61
CA ALA A 21 -2.69 -0.03 1.27
C ALA A 21 -1.77 -0.45 0.10
N ALA A 22 -1.02 -1.54 0.26
CA ALA A 22 -0.25 -2.15 -0.81
C ALA A 22 -1.05 -3.30 -1.44
N VAL A 23 -1.17 -3.31 -2.76
CA VAL A 23 -1.83 -4.39 -3.50
C VAL A 23 -0.81 -5.14 -4.34
N THR A 24 -0.73 -6.46 -4.16
CA THR A 24 0.11 -7.36 -4.95
C THR A 24 -0.73 -8.49 -5.55
N SER A 25 -0.61 -8.73 -6.85
CA SER A 25 -1.32 -9.80 -7.53
C SER A 25 -0.33 -10.84 -8.09
N PHE A 26 -0.66 -12.12 -7.94
CA PHE A 26 0.10 -13.21 -8.54
C PHE A 26 -0.81 -14.36 -9.01
N GLN A 27 -0.26 -15.26 -9.82
CA GLN A 27 -0.98 -16.43 -10.34
C GLN A 27 -0.62 -17.68 -9.53
N TRP A 28 -1.62 -18.47 -9.15
CA TRP A 28 -1.44 -19.77 -8.50
C TRP A 28 -2.44 -20.79 -9.05
N HIS A 29 -1.97 -21.87 -9.69
CA HIS A 29 -2.80 -22.95 -10.24
C HIS A 29 -4.03 -22.46 -11.02
N ARG A 30 -3.82 -21.52 -11.96
CA ARG A 30 -4.86 -20.87 -12.79
C ARG A 30 -5.84 -19.97 -12.01
N CYS A 31 -5.58 -19.71 -10.73
CA CYS A 31 -6.27 -18.72 -9.92
C CYS A 31 -5.45 -17.44 -9.84
N LYS A 32 -6.10 -16.29 -10.07
CA LYS A 32 -5.52 -14.98 -9.80
C LYS A 32 -5.71 -14.65 -8.32
N VAL A 33 -4.62 -14.59 -7.58
CA VAL A 33 -4.62 -14.21 -6.16
C VAL A 33 -4.27 -12.74 -6.04
N ASN A 34 -5.01 -12.00 -5.22
CA ASN A 34 -4.75 -10.60 -4.90
C ASN A 34 -4.55 -10.49 -3.39
N ILE A 35 -3.40 -9.98 -2.98
CA ILE A 35 -3.10 -9.64 -1.59
C ILE A 35 -3.33 -8.14 -1.45
N VAL A 36 -4.11 -7.77 -0.44
CA VAL A 36 -4.29 -6.39 -0.01
C VAL A 36 -3.70 -6.32 1.39
N ASP A 37 -2.56 -5.66 1.50
CA ASP A 37 -1.89 -5.37 2.76
C ASP A 37 -2.28 -3.95 3.17
N THR A 38 -3.28 -3.87 4.04
CA THR A 38 -3.71 -2.62 4.68
C THR A 38 -3.22 -2.62 6.13
N PRO A 39 -2.81 -1.46 6.68
CA PRO A 39 -2.56 -1.32 8.11
C PRO A 39 -3.77 -1.69 8.98
#